data_AF-A0A091NB34-F1
#
_entry.id   AF-A0A091NB34-F1
#
_cell.length_a   1.000
_cell.length_b   1.000
_cell.length_c   1.000
_cell.angle_alpha   90.00
_cell.angle_beta   90.00
_cell.angle_gamma   90.00
#
_symmetry.space_group_name_H-M   'P 1'
#
loop_
_entity.id
_entity.type
_entity.pdbx_description
1 polymer ?
#
loop_
_entity_poly.entity_id
_entity_poly.type
_entity_poly.pdbx_seq_one_letter_code
_entity_poly.pdbx_strand_id
1 'polypeptide(L)'
;RCYILFNKNGKIQLSLRQSRLNPKSNSKVEDVEITCIKDVKKGQLVRGYVKSVTQSGVFFGLSPSLHGRILFHNVSPYFVQKHSLYEKYLPEGKLLTAKVLSVSEKGKHIELSLLPEDTGMPCILPESLGLPRYDAEEEKRKAGDTEKREELKMKAKRRRGNSESEQVWMAPPSLCCCTLDFVIRMAFKIHPSCCPSPSTHFLLLQEAKPKKRKICPTDENDSGIEVYYREEEDDDQEEEAAERKPKIKKPGEAPRLRVSMSFTWDEDMNAMDTAVLNQKEESSESEEEEDPQSKMKKQTKKEKELEKQKKEKELCKLEAALMDPSRQPQSADDFDRLVLSSPNSSILWLQYMAFHLQATEIEKARAVAERALKTICFREEQEKLNVWVALLNLENMYGSEETLMKVFERAVQYNEPLKVFQHLCDIYANSEKYKQAEELYHTMLKRFRQEKSVWLKYASFLLKQGQTEATHRLLERALKALATKEHVDVISRFAQLEFRFGDSEHAKALFESTLSSYPKRTDIWSIYMDIMIKHGSQKEVRDIFERVIHLSLAPKKMKFFFKRYLDYEKKFGTTESVLAVKRAALEYVETKSSLA
;
A
#
# COMPACT_ATOMS: atom_id res chain seq x y z
N ARG A 1 -43.72 19.66 3.26
CA ARG A 1 -44.79 18.63 3.16
C ARG A 1 -44.11 17.27 2.99
N CYS A 2 -44.68 16.18 3.51
CA CYS A 2 -44.16 14.81 3.36
C CYS A 2 -45.29 13.87 2.93
N TYR A 3 -44.96 12.78 2.23
CA TYR A 3 -45.90 11.73 1.84
C TYR A 3 -45.73 10.51 2.76
N ILE A 4 -46.81 10.01 3.35
CA ILE A 4 -46.76 8.84 4.22
C ILE A 4 -46.74 7.57 3.37
N LEU A 5 -45.68 6.78 3.46
CA LEU A 5 -45.55 5.49 2.76
C LEU A 5 -46.24 4.36 3.54
N PHE A 6 -46.05 4.33 4.87
CA PHE A 6 -46.53 3.26 5.72
C PHE A 6 -46.61 3.68 7.19
N ASN A 7 -47.52 3.08 7.96
CA ASN A 7 -47.63 3.26 9.40
C ASN A 7 -47.99 1.92 10.06
N LYS A 8 -47.08 1.37 10.87
CA LYS A 8 -47.35 0.23 11.77
C LYS A 8 -46.54 0.35 13.06
N ASN A 9 -47.10 -0.14 14.16
CA ASN A 9 -46.45 -0.29 15.46
C ASN A 9 -45.72 0.98 15.93
N GLY A 10 -46.34 2.15 15.76
CA GLY A 10 -45.79 3.45 16.16
C GLY A 10 -44.65 3.98 15.28
N LYS A 11 -44.27 3.29 14.20
CA LYS A 11 -43.27 3.75 13.22
C LYS A 11 -43.96 4.19 11.93
N ILE A 12 -43.82 5.46 11.60
CA ILE A 12 -44.31 6.08 10.37
C ILE A 12 -43.15 6.22 9.39
N GLN A 13 -43.26 5.62 8.21
CA GLN A 13 -42.28 5.77 7.13
C GLN A 13 -42.74 6.91 6.21
N LEU A 14 -41.89 7.92 6.04
CA LEU A 14 -42.16 9.14 5.29
C LEU A 14 -41.28 9.23 4.05
N SER A 15 -41.82 9.82 2.98
CA SER A 15 -41.08 10.20 1.78
C SER A 15 -41.14 11.71 1.57
N LEU A 16 -39.99 12.28 1.17
CA LEU A 16 -39.84 13.67 0.76
C LEU A 16 -39.68 13.80 -0.77
N ARG A 17 -39.83 12.71 -1.52
CA ARG A 17 -39.62 12.67 -2.97
C ARG A 17 -40.59 13.59 -3.71
N GLN A 18 -40.04 14.54 -4.47
CA GLN A 18 -40.83 15.60 -5.11
C GLN A 18 -41.94 15.09 -6.05
N SER A 19 -41.73 13.99 -6.78
CA SER A 19 -42.76 13.37 -7.63
C SER A 19 -43.92 12.72 -6.86
N ARG A 20 -43.73 12.35 -5.57
CA ARG A 20 -44.83 11.92 -4.68
C ARG A 20 -45.55 13.12 -4.04
N LEU A 21 -44.86 14.25 -3.85
CA LEU A 21 -45.42 15.48 -3.29
C LEU A 21 -46.20 16.31 -4.32
N ASN A 22 -45.77 16.32 -5.58
CA ASN A 22 -46.39 17.06 -6.68
C ASN A 22 -46.67 16.16 -7.90
N PRO A 23 -47.71 15.29 -7.87
CA PRO A 23 -48.00 14.36 -8.97
C PRO A 23 -48.37 14.99 -10.32
N LYS A 24 -48.52 16.33 -10.38
CA LYS A 24 -48.89 17.09 -11.59
C LYS A 24 -47.67 17.70 -12.32
N SER A 25 -46.45 17.60 -11.79
CA SER A 25 -45.26 18.11 -12.47
C SER A 25 -44.62 17.01 -13.34
N ASN A 26 -44.62 17.21 -14.66
CA ASN A 26 -43.98 16.32 -15.65
C ASN A 26 -42.43 16.41 -15.65
N SER A 27 -41.81 16.55 -14.47
CA SER A 27 -40.37 16.42 -14.29
C SER A 27 -39.93 14.98 -14.59
N LYS A 28 -38.86 14.79 -15.37
CA LYS A 28 -38.21 13.47 -15.50
C LYS A 28 -37.87 12.93 -14.11
N VAL A 29 -38.31 11.72 -13.80
CA VAL A 29 -37.96 11.05 -12.54
C VAL A 29 -36.63 10.35 -12.74
N GLU A 30 -35.56 10.94 -12.17
CA GLU A 30 -34.18 10.47 -12.32
C GLU A 30 -33.99 9.06 -11.74
N ASP A 31 -34.41 8.87 -10.48
CA ASP A 31 -34.38 7.58 -9.79
C ASP A 31 -35.79 6.95 -9.75
N VAL A 32 -36.04 5.87 -10.50
CA VAL A 32 -37.31 5.13 -10.40
C VAL A 32 -37.43 4.45 -9.03
N GLU A 33 -38.64 4.37 -8.46
CA GLU A 33 -38.87 3.73 -7.16
C GLU A 33 -38.97 2.21 -7.32
N ILE A 34 -37.94 1.47 -6.91
CA ILE A 34 -37.86 0.01 -7.06
C ILE A 34 -38.55 -0.65 -5.85
N THR A 35 -39.72 -1.24 -6.06
CA THR A 35 -40.55 -1.85 -5.00
C THR A 35 -40.51 -3.37 -5.03
N CYS A 36 -40.44 -3.96 -6.22
CA CYS A 36 -40.37 -5.39 -6.46
C CYS A 36 -39.32 -5.74 -7.53
N ILE A 37 -38.94 -7.01 -7.61
CA ILE A 37 -37.89 -7.48 -8.53
C ILE A 37 -38.27 -7.25 -10.01
N LYS A 38 -39.57 -7.22 -10.33
CA LYS A 38 -40.08 -6.96 -11.69
C LYS A 38 -39.86 -5.51 -12.16
N ASP A 39 -39.55 -4.59 -11.24
CA ASP A 39 -39.23 -3.20 -11.54
C ASP A 39 -37.78 -3.03 -12.07
N VAL A 40 -36.98 -4.11 -12.04
CA VAL A 40 -35.56 -4.14 -12.39
C VAL A 40 -35.33 -4.96 -13.66
N LYS A 41 -34.69 -4.37 -14.67
CA LYS A 41 -34.36 -5.02 -15.95
C LYS A 41 -32.84 -5.16 -16.13
N LYS A 42 -32.41 -6.24 -16.81
CA LYS A 42 -31.00 -6.39 -17.23
C LYS A 42 -30.58 -5.22 -18.13
N GLY A 43 -29.38 -4.69 -17.90
CA GLY A 43 -28.82 -3.52 -18.59
C GLY A 43 -29.25 -2.16 -18.01
N GLN A 44 -30.20 -2.13 -17.07
CA GLN A 44 -30.65 -0.89 -16.42
C GLN A 44 -29.55 -0.34 -15.49
N LEU A 45 -29.36 0.99 -15.50
CA LEU A 45 -28.61 1.70 -14.46
C LEU A 45 -29.55 2.00 -13.29
N VAL A 46 -29.09 1.71 -12.07
CA VAL A 46 -29.82 1.88 -10.82
C VAL A 46 -28.92 2.50 -9.77
N ARG A 47 -29.44 3.47 -9.02
CA ARG A 47 -28.72 4.08 -7.88
C ARG A 47 -29.15 3.42 -6.58
N GLY A 48 -28.19 3.28 -5.67
CA GLY A 48 -28.38 2.55 -4.42
C GLY A 48 -27.24 2.75 -3.45
N TYR A 49 -27.39 2.23 -2.24
CA TYR A 49 -26.45 2.42 -1.15
C TYR A 49 -25.64 1.15 -0.91
N VAL A 50 -24.33 1.28 -0.69
CA VAL A 50 -23.53 0.16 -0.13
C VAL A 50 -24.14 -0.22 1.21
N LYS A 51 -24.51 -1.49 1.38
CA LYS A 51 -25.11 -1.99 2.63
C LYS A 51 -24.10 -2.70 3.52
N SER A 52 -23.21 -3.50 2.94
CA SER A 52 -22.08 -4.13 3.64
C SER A 52 -21.12 -4.77 2.63
N VAL A 53 -19.86 -4.96 3.03
CA VAL A 53 -18.85 -5.73 2.28
C VAL A 53 -18.68 -7.09 2.95
N THR A 54 -18.58 -8.17 2.17
CA THR A 54 -18.40 -9.53 2.69
C THR A 54 -17.40 -10.31 1.83
N GLN A 55 -16.87 -11.43 2.33
CA GLN A 55 -16.08 -12.39 1.55
C GLN A 55 -16.79 -12.88 0.26
N SER A 56 -18.12 -12.77 0.18
CA SER A 56 -18.91 -13.14 -1.00
C SER A 56 -19.03 -12.02 -2.04
N GLY A 57 -18.54 -10.81 -1.75
CA GLY A 57 -18.74 -9.59 -2.53
C GLY A 57 -19.48 -8.49 -1.74
N VAL A 58 -19.79 -7.40 -2.44
CA VAL A 58 -20.43 -6.20 -1.88
C VAL A 58 -21.96 -6.32 -2.02
N PHE A 59 -22.69 -6.05 -0.93
CA PHE A 59 -24.15 -5.98 -0.94
C PHE A 59 -24.63 -4.55 -1.14
N PHE A 60 -25.60 -4.38 -2.04
CA PHE A 60 -26.06 -3.08 -2.53
C PHE A 60 -27.56 -2.92 -2.35
N GLY A 61 -27.98 -1.97 -1.50
CA GLY A 61 -29.39 -1.69 -1.23
C GLY A 61 -30.02 -0.88 -2.37
N LEU A 62 -30.88 -1.51 -3.16
CA LEU A 62 -31.72 -0.87 -4.17
C LEU A 62 -33.04 -0.36 -3.58
N SER A 63 -33.52 -1.02 -2.52
CA SER A 63 -34.67 -0.57 -1.72
C SER A 63 -34.58 -1.14 -0.29
N PRO A 64 -35.44 -0.73 0.66
CA PRO A 64 -35.45 -1.29 2.02
C PRO A 64 -35.65 -2.82 2.08
N SER A 65 -36.20 -3.43 1.02
CA SER A 65 -36.43 -4.88 0.91
C SER A 65 -35.55 -5.56 -0.16
N LEU A 66 -35.00 -4.81 -1.13
CA LEU A 66 -34.30 -5.36 -2.29
C LEU A 66 -32.81 -5.04 -2.28
N HIS A 67 -32.02 -6.10 -2.46
CA HIS A 67 -30.57 -6.08 -2.32
C HIS A 67 -29.95 -6.77 -3.55
N GLY A 68 -29.03 -6.07 -4.21
CA GLY A 68 -28.14 -6.67 -5.20
C GLY A 68 -26.85 -7.17 -4.57
N ARG A 69 -26.14 -8.04 -5.29
CA ARG A 69 -24.78 -8.49 -4.98
C ARG A 69 -23.86 -8.09 -6.13
N ILE A 70 -22.70 -7.55 -5.79
CA ILE A 70 -21.63 -7.20 -6.73
C ILE A 70 -20.44 -8.11 -6.39
N LEU A 71 -20.02 -8.91 -7.36
CA LEU A 71 -18.81 -9.74 -7.24
C LEU A 71 -17.58 -8.86 -7.40
N PHE A 72 -16.47 -9.16 -6.72
CA PHE A 72 -15.31 -8.26 -6.67
C PHE A 72 -14.72 -7.88 -8.04
N HIS A 73 -14.75 -8.81 -9.02
CA HIS A 73 -14.36 -8.52 -10.41
C HIS A 73 -15.26 -7.50 -11.13
N ASN A 74 -16.47 -7.24 -10.62
CA ASN A 74 -17.40 -6.21 -11.10
C ASN A 74 -17.41 -4.95 -10.20
N VAL A 75 -16.51 -4.85 -9.21
CA VAL A 75 -16.33 -3.63 -8.39
C VAL A 75 -15.29 -2.69 -9.04
N SER A 76 -14.23 -3.26 -9.59
CA SER A 76 -13.08 -2.54 -10.14
C SER A 76 -12.36 -3.37 -11.22
N PRO A 77 -11.77 -2.75 -12.25
CA PRO A 77 -10.92 -3.47 -13.23
C PRO A 77 -9.60 -3.98 -12.63
N TYR A 78 -9.29 -3.55 -11.40
CA TYR A 78 -8.10 -3.93 -10.64
C TYR A 78 -8.36 -5.16 -9.76
N PHE A 79 -7.36 -6.04 -9.67
CA PHE A 79 -7.30 -7.16 -8.75
C PHE A 79 -6.88 -6.69 -7.35
N VAL A 80 -7.72 -6.97 -6.35
CA VAL A 80 -7.52 -6.54 -4.96
C VAL A 80 -7.33 -7.76 -4.06
N GLN A 81 -6.16 -7.87 -3.42
CA GLN A 81 -5.85 -8.97 -2.51
C GLN A 81 -6.39 -8.71 -1.08
N LYS A 82 -6.10 -7.52 -0.54
CA LYS A 82 -6.51 -7.11 0.82
C LYS A 82 -7.97 -6.64 0.83
N HIS A 83 -8.86 -7.42 1.43
CA HIS A 83 -10.31 -7.12 1.47
C HIS A 83 -10.66 -5.79 2.15
N SER A 84 -9.83 -5.35 3.11
CA SER A 84 -9.95 -4.06 3.82
C SER A 84 -9.89 -2.83 2.90
N LEU A 85 -9.29 -2.94 1.71
CA LEU A 85 -9.33 -1.86 0.72
C LEU A 85 -10.76 -1.59 0.23
N TYR A 86 -11.58 -2.62 0.04
CA TYR A 86 -12.99 -2.40 -0.32
C TYR A 86 -13.74 -1.71 0.81
N GLU A 87 -13.47 -2.04 2.07
CA GLU A 87 -14.08 -1.40 3.24
C GLU A 87 -13.70 0.09 3.36
N LYS A 88 -12.43 0.43 3.09
CA LYS A 88 -11.91 1.82 3.07
C LYS A 88 -12.54 2.68 1.97
N TYR A 89 -12.78 2.12 0.77
CA TYR A 89 -13.33 2.86 -0.37
C TYR A 89 -14.85 2.70 -0.61
N LEU A 90 -15.49 1.72 0.02
CA LEU A 90 -16.95 1.45 0.01
C LEU A 90 -17.53 1.37 1.44
N PRO A 91 -17.47 2.47 2.23
CA PRO A 91 -18.15 2.51 3.52
C PRO A 91 -19.67 2.33 3.38
N GLU A 92 -20.30 1.72 4.38
CA GLU A 92 -21.75 1.53 4.43
C GLU A 92 -22.49 2.88 4.35
N GLY A 93 -23.59 2.92 3.60
CA GLY A 93 -24.35 4.14 3.31
C GLY A 93 -23.80 4.99 2.15
N LYS A 94 -22.68 4.64 1.52
CA LYS A 94 -22.20 5.33 0.31
C LYS A 94 -23.15 5.10 -0.88
N LEU A 95 -23.68 6.19 -1.45
CA LEU A 95 -24.55 6.19 -2.62
C LEU A 95 -23.71 6.03 -3.90
N LEU A 96 -24.05 5.07 -4.76
CA LEU A 96 -23.39 4.81 -6.05
C LEU A 96 -24.42 4.55 -7.17
N THR A 97 -23.94 4.50 -8.41
CA THR A 97 -24.68 4.03 -9.58
C THR A 97 -24.14 2.67 -9.99
N ALA A 98 -25.00 1.68 -10.19
CA ALA A 98 -24.66 0.32 -10.61
C ALA A 98 -25.47 -0.11 -11.84
N LYS A 99 -24.91 -0.97 -12.68
CA LYS A 99 -25.60 -1.60 -13.82
C LYS A 99 -26.09 -2.99 -13.46
N VAL A 100 -27.29 -3.35 -13.90
CA VAL A 100 -27.86 -4.69 -13.69
C VAL A 100 -27.30 -5.70 -14.71
N LEU A 101 -26.48 -6.65 -14.26
CA LEU A 101 -25.94 -7.73 -15.10
C LEU A 101 -26.91 -8.91 -15.23
N SER A 102 -27.59 -9.29 -14.15
CA SER A 102 -28.55 -10.39 -14.13
C SER A 102 -29.63 -10.20 -13.06
N VAL A 103 -30.80 -10.83 -13.27
CA VAL A 103 -31.92 -10.83 -12.33
C VAL A 103 -32.44 -12.26 -12.24
N SER A 104 -32.29 -12.90 -11.07
CA SER A 104 -32.74 -14.26 -10.80
C SER A 104 -34.03 -14.24 -9.98
N GLU A 105 -35.17 -14.32 -10.65
CA GLU A 105 -36.50 -14.35 -10.01
C GLU A 105 -36.65 -15.52 -9.03
N LYS A 106 -36.06 -16.68 -9.34
CA LYS A 106 -36.12 -17.89 -8.49
C LYS A 106 -35.33 -17.75 -7.20
N GLY A 107 -34.18 -17.08 -7.23
CA GLY A 107 -33.32 -16.88 -6.05
C GLY A 107 -33.58 -15.60 -5.27
N LYS A 108 -34.34 -14.65 -5.84
CA LYS A 108 -34.40 -13.24 -5.39
C LYS A 108 -33.01 -12.59 -5.31
N HIS A 109 -32.17 -12.85 -6.31
CA HIS A 109 -30.82 -12.30 -6.39
C HIS A 109 -30.71 -11.43 -7.64
N ILE A 110 -30.08 -10.25 -7.48
CA ILE A 110 -29.80 -9.30 -8.56
C ILE A 110 -28.28 -9.14 -8.60
N GLU A 111 -27.67 -9.43 -9.74
CA GLU A 111 -26.23 -9.27 -9.93
C GLU A 111 -25.97 -7.91 -10.57
N LEU A 112 -25.07 -7.15 -9.97
CA LEU A 112 -24.78 -5.76 -10.33
C LEU A 112 -23.29 -5.57 -10.65
N SER A 113 -23.00 -4.51 -11.40
CA SER A 113 -21.65 -4.04 -11.72
C SER A 113 -21.48 -2.56 -11.39
N LEU A 114 -20.29 -2.21 -10.91
CA LEU A 114 -19.80 -0.85 -10.65
C LEU A 114 -18.63 -0.48 -11.59
N LEU A 115 -18.30 -1.31 -12.59
CA LEU A 115 -17.19 -1.05 -13.51
C LEU A 115 -17.41 0.26 -14.31
N PRO A 116 -16.35 1.03 -14.63
CA PRO A 116 -16.46 2.24 -15.42
C PRO A 116 -17.09 2.02 -16.80
N GLU A 117 -16.71 0.91 -17.46
CA GLU A 117 -17.26 0.49 -18.76
C GLU A 117 -18.76 0.18 -18.72
N ASP A 118 -19.24 -0.28 -17.56
CA ASP A 118 -20.63 -0.65 -17.36
C ASP A 118 -21.51 0.56 -17.00
N THR A 119 -20.96 1.48 -16.20
CA THR A 119 -21.72 2.55 -15.53
C THR A 119 -21.51 3.94 -16.11
N GLY A 120 -20.42 4.17 -16.85
CA GLY A 120 -19.97 5.50 -17.28
C GLY A 120 -19.42 6.38 -16.14
N MET A 121 -19.26 5.83 -14.94
CA MET A 121 -18.75 6.54 -13.76
C MET A 121 -17.25 6.28 -13.56
N PRO A 122 -16.50 7.20 -12.90
CA PRO A 122 -15.10 6.95 -12.55
C PRO A 122 -14.97 5.74 -11.60
N CYS A 123 -13.81 5.07 -11.68
CA CYS A 123 -13.52 3.92 -10.83
C CYS A 123 -13.51 4.29 -9.33
N ILE A 124 -14.08 3.43 -8.50
CA ILE A 124 -14.16 3.61 -7.04
C ILE A 124 -12.79 3.51 -6.38
N LEU A 125 -11.88 2.71 -6.95
CA LEU A 125 -10.49 2.58 -6.52
C LEU A 125 -9.61 3.50 -7.39
N PRO A 126 -8.86 4.45 -6.80
CA PRO A 126 -7.92 5.29 -7.53
C PRO A 126 -6.84 4.48 -8.27
N GLU A 127 -6.49 4.90 -9.48
CA GLU A 127 -5.41 4.29 -10.28
C GLU A 127 -4.02 4.49 -9.64
N SER A 128 -3.89 5.50 -8.75
CA SER A 128 -2.70 5.73 -7.91
C SER A 128 -2.40 4.63 -6.90
N LEU A 129 -3.29 3.65 -6.71
CA LEU A 129 -3.02 2.46 -5.89
C LEU A 129 -2.11 1.42 -6.60
N GLY A 130 -1.75 1.62 -7.88
CA GLY A 130 -0.79 0.78 -8.60
C GLY A 130 -1.22 -0.69 -8.80
N LEU A 131 -2.50 -0.99 -8.60
CA LEU A 131 -3.03 -2.35 -8.56
C LEU A 131 -3.01 -3.03 -9.95
N PRO A 132 -2.72 -4.35 -10.04
CA PRO A 132 -2.77 -5.06 -11.32
C PRO A 132 -4.18 -5.06 -11.93
N ARG A 133 -4.31 -4.74 -13.23
CA ARG A 133 -5.57 -4.95 -13.97
C ARG A 133 -5.75 -6.42 -14.32
N TYR A 134 -7.00 -6.90 -14.30
CA TYR A 134 -7.34 -8.27 -14.71
C TYR A 134 -6.93 -8.57 -16.16
N ASP A 135 -7.16 -7.63 -17.08
CA ASP A 135 -6.98 -7.81 -18.53
C ASP A 135 -5.50 -7.97 -18.92
N ALA A 136 -4.60 -7.38 -18.14
CA ALA A 136 -3.16 -7.41 -18.37
C ALA A 136 -2.54 -8.82 -18.23
N GLU A 137 -3.23 -9.77 -17.58
CA GLU A 137 -2.84 -11.18 -17.67
C GLU A 137 -3.35 -11.86 -18.93
N GLU A 138 -4.57 -11.55 -19.40
CA GLU A 138 -5.10 -12.12 -20.64
C GLU A 138 -4.30 -11.64 -21.87
N GLU A 139 -3.94 -10.36 -21.93
CA GLU A 139 -3.10 -9.84 -23.01
C GLU A 139 -1.70 -10.49 -23.02
N LYS A 140 -1.06 -10.66 -21.86
CA LYS A 140 0.23 -11.35 -21.76
C LYS A 140 0.15 -12.83 -22.17
N ARG A 141 -0.95 -13.52 -21.85
CA ARG A 141 -1.20 -14.91 -22.31
C ARG A 141 -1.40 -14.96 -23.84
N LYS A 142 -2.22 -14.07 -24.39
CA LYS A 142 -2.48 -13.96 -25.85
C LYS A 142 -1.22 -13.58 -26.64
N ALA A 143 -0.39 -12.69 -26.11
CA ALA A 143 0.90 -12.31 -26.68
C ALA A 143 1.87 -13.51 -26.70
N GLY A 144 2.07 -14.17 -25.55
CA GLY A 144 2.99 -15.32 -25.46
C GLY A 144 2.58 -16.52 -26.32
N ASP A 145 1.28 -16.76 -26.52
CA ASP A 145 0.81 -17.80 -27.46
C ASP A 145 0.92 -17.35 -28.93
N THR A 146 0.90 -16.04 -29.21
CA THR A 146 1.20 -15.50 -30.54
C THR A 146 2.70 -15.64 -30.86
N GLU A 147 3.59 -15.28 -29.94
CA GLU A 147 5.04 -15.46 -30.09
C GLU A 147 5.42 -16.94 -30.29
N LYS A 148 4.87 -17.86 -29.49
CA LYS A 148 5.07 -19.31 -29.71
C LYS A 148 4.60 -19.76 -31.09
N ARG A 149 3.50 -19.20 -31.60
CA ARG A 149 2.97 -19.51 -32.93
C ARG A 149 3.87 -18.96 -34.05
N GLU A 150 4.51 -17.82 -33.84
CA GLU A 150 5.53 -17.23 -34.73
C GLU A 150 6.83 -18.06 -34.71
N GLU A 151 7.32 -18.42 -33.52
CA GLU A 151 8.46 -19.33 -33.33
C GLU A 151 8.26 -20.67 -34.05
N LEU A 152 7.07 -21.28 -33.90
CA LEU A 152 6.75 -22.55 -34.55
C LEU A 152 6.72 -22.42 -36.08
N LYS A 153 6.19 -21.32 -36.64
CA LYS A 153 6.31 -21.01 -38.08
C LYS A 153 7.77 -20.87 -38.51
N MET A 154 8.60 -20.16 -37.75
CA MET A 154 10.02 -19.96 -38.05
C MET A 154 10.82 -21.27 -37.99
N LYS A 155 10.57 -22.11 -36.98
CA LYS A 155 11.18 -23.44 -36.83
C LYS A 155 10.72 -24.39 -37.95
N ALA A 156 9.47 -24.30 -38.41
CA ALA A 156 8.98 -25.03 -39.59
C ALA A 156 9.61 -24.52 -40.90
N LYS A 157 9.80 -23.19 -41.07
CA LYS A 157 10.49 -22.60 -42.24
C LYS A 157 11.94 -23.08 -42.33
N ARG A 158 12.68 -23.06 -41.21
CA ARG A 158 14.06 -23.59 -41.13
C ARG A 158 14.14 -25.08 -41.48
N ARG A 159 13.14 -25.90 -41.09
CA ARG A 159 13.09 -27.32 -41.47
C ARG A 159 12.80 -27.58 -42.96
N ARG A 160 12.16 -26.65 -43.68
CA ARG A 160 11.99 -26.74 -45.15
C ARG A 160 13.20 -26.23 -45.94
N GLY A 161 13.91 -25.22 -45.42
CA GLY A 161 15.14 -24.73 -46.07
C GLY A 161 16.34 -25.67 -45.98
N ASN A 162 16.25 -26.77 -45.22
CA ASN A 162 17.34 -27.71 -44.97
C ASN A 162 17.12 -29.07 -45.69
N SER A 163 16.26 -29.11 -46.71
CA SER A 163 15.93 -30.32 -47.49
C SER A 163 16.06 -30.14 -49.01
N GLU A 164 16.71 -29.08 -49.47
CA GLU A 164 16.93 -28.77 -50.90
C GLU A 164 18.44 -28.66 -51.24
N SER A 165 19.28 -29.48 -50.60
CA SER A 165 20.72 -29.50 -50.85
C SER A 165 21.40 -30.84 -50.50
N GLU A 166 20.99 -31.95 -51.12
CA GLU A 166 21.84 -33.12 -51.42
C GLU A 166 21.05 -34.26 -52.09
N GLN A 167 21.24 -34.47 -53.40
CA GLN A 167 21.16 -35.78 -54.05
C GLN A 167 21.71 -35.74 -55.48
N VAL A 168 22.70 -36.59 -55.76
CA VAL A 168 23.24 -36.83 -57.11
C VAL A 168 23.30 -38.35 -57.34
N TRP A 169 22.48 -38.81 -58.27
CA TRP A 169 22.61 -39.99 -59.14
C TRP A 169 23.47 -41.20 -58.70
N MET A 170 22.84 -42.38 -58.62
CA MET A 170 23.05 -43.45 -59.63
C MET A 170 21.97 -44.54 -59.57
N ALA A 171 21.88 -45.37 -60.62
CA ALA A 171 20.85 -46.40 -60.85
C ALA A 171 21.30 -47.35 -62.00
N PRO A 172 20.55 -48.42 -62.36
CA PRO A 172 19.98 -49.53 -61.59
C PRO A 172 20.61 -50.87 -62.15
N PRO A 173 19.98 -52.06 -62.39
CA PRO A 173 18.67 -52.69 -62.04
C PRO A 173 18.78 -53.51 -60.71
N SER A 174 18.02 -54.55 -60.32
CA SER A 174 16.93 -55.43 -60.86
C SER A 174 16.16 -56.09 -59.66
N LEU A 175 15.14 -56.96 -59.72
CA LEU A 175 14.20 -57.47 -60.75
C LEU A 175 12.98 -58.13 -60.03
N CYS A 176 11.74 -57.95 -60.52
CA CYS A 176 10.50 -58.68 -60.13
C CYS A 176 10.00 -58.63 -58.66
N CYS A 177 8.78 -59.09 -58.31
CA CYS A 177 7.43 -58.83 -58.87
C CYS A 177 6.35 -59.35 -57.87
N CYS A 178 5.06 -59.10 -58.17
CA CYS A 178 3.82 -59.57 -57.49
C CYS A 178 3.56 -58.93 -56.09
N THR A 179 2.45 -58.23 -55.78
CA THR A 179 0.98 -58.55 -55.82
C THR A 179 0.57 -59.63 -54.80
N LEU A 180 -0.59 -59.55 -54.12
CA LEU A 180 -1.86 -58.84 -54.40
C LEU A 180 -2.62 -58.43 -53.09
N ASP A 181 -3.66 -57.60 -53.20
CA ASP A 181 -4.57 -57.14 -52.11
C ASP A 181 -5.49 -58.23 -51.51
N PHE A 182 -6.08 -58.00 -50.31
CA PHE A 182 -7.50 -57.61 -50.16
C PHE A 182 -7.93 -57.23 -48.71
N VAL A 183 -9.20 -56.81 -48.55
CA VAL A 183 -9.82 -56.16 -47.37
C VAL A 183 -10.82 -57.08 -46.61
N ILE A 184 -11.02 -56.88 -45.29
CA ILE A 184 -12.29 -57.21 -44.58
C ILE A 184 -12.48 -56.35 -43.28
N ARG A 185 -13.66 -56.45 -42.62
CA ARG A 185 -14.31 -55.38 -41.81
C ARG A 185 -15.16 -55.92 -40.63
N MET A 186 -15.52 -55.07 -39.64
CA MET A 186 -16.49 -55.26 -38.52
C MET A 186 -16.04 -56.13 -37.30
N ALA A 187 -16.68 -56.14 -36.10
CA ALA A 187 -17.30 -55.09 -35.23
C ALA A 187 -17.83 -55.66 -33.87
N PHE A 188 -17.87 -54.85 -32.78
CA PHE A 188 -18.71 -55.01 -31.54
C PHE A 188 -18.39 -56.19 -30.54
N LYS A 189 -18.91 -56.35 -29.29
CA LYS A 189 -19.87 -55.62 -28.38
C LYS A 189 -19.76 -56.04 -26.87
N ILE A 190 -20.31 -55.21 -25.95
CA ILE A 190 -20.90 -55.52 -24.59
C ILE A 190 -19.97 -55.80 -23.35
N HIS A 191 -20.54 -55.60 -22.15
CA HIS A 191 -20.05 -55.50 -20.74
C HIS A 191 -20.85 -56.52 -19.83
N PRO A 192 -20.84 -56.55 -18.46
CA PRO A 192 -19.80 -56.33 -17.41
C PRO A 192 -19.85 -57.45 -16.30
N SER A 193 -19.56 -57.11 -15.01
CA SER A 193 -19.78 -57.87 -13.73
C SER A 193 -18.56 -58.64 -13.17
N CYS A 194 -18.40 -58.93 -11.86
CA CYS A 194 -19.16 -58.53 -10.64
C CYS A 194 -18.28 -58.61 -9.36
N CYS A 195 -18.80 -58.12 -8.21
CA CYS A 195 -18.28 -58.40 -6.85
C CYS A 195 -19.12 -59.49 -6.16
N PRO A 196 -18.65 -60.05 -5.03
CA PRO A 196 -19.50 -60.02 -3.82
C PRO A 196 -18.76 -59.88 -2.47
N SER A 197 -19.51 -59.46 -1.45
CA SER A 197 -19.29 -59.72 0.00
C SER A 197 -20.45 -60.61 0.51
N PRO A 198 -20.55 -61.08 1.80
CA PRO A 198 -20.90 -60.18 2.93
C PRO A 198 -20.55 -60.63 4.39
N SER A 199 -20.74 -59.72 5.36
CA SER A 199 -21.27 -59.89 6.75
C SER A 199 -20.71 -60.97 7.71
N THR A 200 -20.47 -60.68 8.99
CA THR A 200 -21.54 -60.55 10.03
C THR A 200 -21.09 -59.85 11.33
N HIS A 201 -21.97 -59.80 12.33
CA HIS A 201 -22.00 -58.85 13.47
C HIS A 201 -21.70 -59.53 14.83
N PHE A 202 -21.06 -58.83 15.78
CA PHE A 202 -21.29 -59.04 17.23
C PHE A 202 -20.99 -57.77 18.06
N LEU A 203 -21.28 -57.79 19.36
CA LEU A 203 -21.41 -56.60 20.22
C LEU A 203 -20.87 -56.80 21.65
N LEU A 204 -20.73 -55.66 22.37
CA LEU A 204 -20.66 -55.44 23.83
C LEU A 204 -19.32 -55.29 24.58
N LEU A 205 -19.43 -54.36 25.55
CA LEU A 205 -18.73 -54.15 26.82
C LEU A 205 -17.40 -53.37 26.92
N GLN A 206 -17.20 -52.85 28.15
CA GLN A 206 -16.22 -51.87 28.58
C GLN A 206 -15.09 -52.55 29.37
N GLU A 207 -13.93 -51.89 29.51
CA GLU A 207 -13.41 -51.47 30.83
C GLU A 207 -12.20 -50.52 30.67
N ALA A 208 -11.62 -50.03 31.78
CA ALA A 208 -10.61 -48.96 31.76
C ALA A 208 -9.62 -48.97 32.94
N LYS A 209 -8.46 -48.29 32.74
CA LYS A 209 -7.39 -47.95 33.71
C LYS A 209 -6.38 -49.08 34.02
N PRO A 210 -5.17 -48.79 34.57
CA PRO A 210 -4.34 -47.57 34.44
C PRO A 210 -2.81 -47.80 34.24
N LYS A 211 -2.10 -46.73 33.83
CA LYS A 211 -0.71 -46.36 34.20
C LYS A 211 0.43 -47.41 34.09
N LYS A 212 1.46 -47.05 33.31
CA LYS A 212 2.85 -46.95 33.81
C LYS A 212 3.62 -45.85 33.09
N ARG A 213 4.40 -45.05 33.84
CA ARG A 213 5.31 -44.02 33.30
C ARG A 213 6.67 -44.67 33.01
N LYS A 214 7.34 -44.23 31.94
CA LYS A 214 8.82 -44.19 31.86
C LYS A 214 9.23 -42.73 31.61
N ILE A 215 10.38 -42.35 32.14
CA ILE A 215 10.97 -41.00 32.09
C ILE A 215 12.47 -41.19 31.76
N CYS A 216 13.07 -40.13 31.21
CA CYS A 216 14.50 -39.88 30.93
C CYS A 216 14.94 -40.09 29.47
N PRO A 217 15.91 -39.28 28.98
CA PRO A 217 16.47 -38.05 29.55
C PRO A 217 16.01 -36.77 28.81
N THR A 218 16.42 -35.60 29.31
CA THR A 218 16.21 -34.29 28.66
C THR A 218 17.47 -33.89 27.89
N ASP A 219 17.37 -33.74 26.56
CA ASP A 219 18.38 -33.03 25.77
C ASP A 219 18.11 -31.52 25.83
N GLU A 220 18.89 -30.80 26.61
CA GLU A 220 18.85 -29.34 26.70
C GLU A 220 19.47 -28.70 25.46
N ASN A 221 18.71 -28.56 24.36
CA ASN A 221 18.91 -27.54 23.33
C ASN A 221 17.74 -27.40 22.32
N ASP A 222 16.48 -27.53 22.77
CA ASP A 222 15.33 -27.11 21.94
C ASP A 222 15.16 -25.59 21.96
N SER A 223 16.08 -24.88 21.30
CA SER A 223 15.90 -23.48 20.94
C SER A 223 14.88 -23.40 19.80
N GLY A 224 13.60 -23.51 20.15
CA GLY A 224 12.45 -23.60 19.26
C GLY A 224 12.21 -22.37 18.38
N ILE A 225 13.09 -22.17 17.40
CA ILE A 225 12.88 -21.25 16.27
C ILE A 225 12.22 -22.04 15.16
N GLU A 226 10.89 -22.04 15.13
CA GLU A 226 10.18 -22.27 13.87
C GLU A 226 10.59 -21.15 12.91
N VAL A 227 11.20 -21.53 11.78
CA VAL A 227 11.56 -20.58 10.72
C VAL A 227 10.27 -20.22 9.98
N TYR A 228 9.49 -19.35 10.60
CA TYR A 228 8.38 -18.68 9.95
C TYR A 228 8.95 -17.78 8.85
N TYR A 229 8.26 -17.75 7.73
CA TYR A 229 8.67 -16.95 6.58
C TYR A 229 8.38 -15.49 6.91
N ARG A 230 9.41 -14.69 7.19
CA ARG A 230 9.27 -13.22 7.15
C ARG A 230 9.18 -12.83 5.68
N GLU A 231 7.95 -12.62 5.22
CA GLU A 231 7.71 -11.77 4.06
C GLU A 231 8.26 -10.37 4.38
N GLU A 232 8.69 -9.63 3.35
CA GLU A 232 9.19 -8.27 3.54
C GLU A 232 8.01 -7.35 3.85
N GLU A 233 7.67 -7.24 5.14
CA GLU A 233 6.84 -6.18 5.70
C GLU A 233 7.65 -4.88 5.67
N ASP A 234 7.29 -3.95 4.79
CA ASP A 234 7.75 -2.57 4.85
C ASP A 234 7.21 -1.90 6.13
N ASP A 235 8.04 -1.08 6.79
CA ASP A 235 7.78 -0.44 8.09
C ASP A 235 6.78 0.75 7.98
N ASP A 236 5.53 0.48 7.57
CA ASP A 236 4.40 1.42 7.67
C ASP A 236 3.72 1.27 9.05
N GLN A 237 4.09 2.12 10.01
CA GLN A 237 3.58 2.07 11.39
C GLN A 237 2.34 2.97 11.58
N GLU A 238 1.13 2.41 11.36
CA GLU A 238 -0.14 2.97 11.88
C GLU A 238 -0.46 2.36 13.27
N GLU A 239 -0.64 3.16 14.33
CA GLU A 239 -1.05 2.66 15.66
C GLU A 239 -2.56 2.39 15.78
N GLU A 240 -2.94 1.23 16.35
CA GLU A 240 -4.33 0.94 16.71
C GLU A 240 -4.78 1.69 17.98
N ALA A 241 -5.88 2.45 17.88
CA ALA A 241 -6.56 3.03 19.03
C ALA A 241 -7.52 2.03 19.72
N ALA A 242 -7.23 1.67 20.97
CA ALA A 242 -7.97 0.63 21.69
C ALA A 242 -9.42 1.01 22.08
N GLU A 243 -10.39 0.14 21.78
CA GLU A 243 -11.79 0.27 22.18
C GLU A 243 -12.01 0.31 23.71
N ARG A 244 -13.01 1.08 24.17
CA ARG A 244 -13.69 0.85 25.46
C ARG A 244 -15.21 0.92 25.32
N LYS A 245 -15.88 -0.11 25.85
CA LYS A 245 -17.31 -0.41 25.64
C LYS A 245 -18.26 0.52 26.44
N PRO A 246 -19.46 0.82 25.92
CA PRO A 246 -20.40 1.76 26.54
C PRO A 246 -21.11 1.18 27.78
N LYS A 247 -21.59 2.07 28.66
CA LYS A 247 -22.58 1.75 29.72
C LYS A 247 -23.76 2.73 29.67
N ILE A 248 -24.94 2.21 29.98
CA ILE A 248 -26.24 2.86 29.76
C ILE A 248 -26.79 3.48 31.06
N LYS A 249 -27.39 4.68 30.97
CA LYS A 249 -28.57 5.11 31.74
C LYS A 249 -29.27 6.30 31.05
N LYS A 250 -30.52 6.58 31.47
CA LYS A 250 -31.50 7.55 30.93
C LYS A 250 -32.16 8.30 32.13
N PRO A 251 -33.15 9.20 31.94
CA PRO A 251 -33.22 10.41 31.11
C PRO A 251 -33.69 11.65 31.93
N GLY A 252 -33.91 12.79 31.26
CA GLY A 252 -34.53 14.00 31.84
C GLY A 252 -33.50 15.09 32.19
N GLU A 253 -33.83 16.39 32.19
CA GLU A 253 -35.06 17.09 31.80
C GLU A 253 -34.68 18.51 31.30
N ALA A 254 -35.54 19.21 30.56
CA ALA A 254 -35.21 20.50 29.94
C ALA A 254 -36.23 21.61 30.24
N PRO A 255 -35.82 22.73 30.84
CA PRO A 255 -36.52 24.00 30.75
C PRO A 255 -35.98 24.86 29.59
N ARG A 256 -36.89 25.60 28.92
CA ARG A 256 -36.54 26.61 27.91
C ARG A 256 -36.31 27.96 28.57
N LEU A 257 -35.52 28.81 27.92
CA LEU A 257 -35.74 30.26 27.94
C LEU A 257 -35.75 30.81 26.51
N ARG A 258 -36.45 31.93 26.29
CA ARG A 258 -36.63 32.60 24.99
C ARG A 258 -36.22 34.06 25.09
N VAL A 259 -35.53 34.56 24.07
CA VAL A 259 -35.52 35.96 23.61
C VAL A 259 -35.47 35.87 22.08
N SER A 260 -36.61 35.77 21.39
CA SER A 260 -37.40 36.89 20.81
C SER A 260 -36.63 37.71 19.77
N MET A 261 -37.16 37.73 18.55
CA MET A 261 -36.57 38.36 17.35
C MET A 261 -36.68 39.89 17.39
N SER A 262 -35.72 40.58 16.75
CA SER A 262 -35.98 41.39 15.55
C SER A 262 -34.73 42.17 15.14
N PHE A 263 -34.27 42.00 13.89
CA PHE A 263 -33.32 42.91 13.25
C PHE A 263 -33.85 43.22 11.85
N THR A 264 -34.49 44.38 11.72
CA THR A 264 -35.09 44.88 10.48
C THR A 264 -34.11 45.81 9.79
N TRP A 265 -33.85 45.56 8.51
CA TRP A 265 -33.20 46.55 7.63
C TRP A 265 -34.28 47.53 7.16
N ASP A 266 -34.11 48.81 7.46
CA ASP A 266 -34.58 49.92 6.61
C ASP A 266 -33.89 51.24 7.03
N GLU A 267 -34.01 52.26 6.20
CA GLU A 267 -33.24 53.51 6.25
C GLU A 267 -33.91 54.56 7.15
N ASP A 268 -33.14 55.24 8.01
CA ASP A 268 -32.97 56.71 7.89
C ASP A 268 -31.79 57.24 8.73
N MET A 269 -31.09 58.27 8.24
CA MET A 269 -29.94 58.87 8.93
C MET A 269 -29.73 60.33 8.52
N ASN A 270 -30.38 61.27 9.21
CA ASN A 270 -30.01 62.68 9.16
C ASN A 270 -30.59 63.52 10.32
N ALA A 271 -29.74 64.08 11.19
CA ALA A 271 -29.83 65.46 11.72
C ALA A 271 -28.80 65.76 12.84
N MET A 272 -28.12 66.90 12.69
CA MET A 272 -27.56 67.80 13.71
C MET A 272 -26.46 67.32 14.69
N ASP A 273 -25.23 67.73 14.34
CA ASP A 273 -24.39 68.67 15.08
C ASP A 273 -24.04 68.44 16.57
N THR A 274 -22.74 68.27 16.79
CA THR A 274 -21.97 69.15 17.70
C THR A 274 -20.63 69.46 17.03
N ALA A 275 -20.05 70.64 17.30
CA ALA A 275 -18.96 71.22 16.49
C ALA A 275 -17.79 71.76 17.35
N VAL A 276 -16.74 72.29 16.68
CA VAL A 276 -15.73 73.23 17.23
C VAL A 276 -14.70 72.60 18.21
N LEU A 277 -13.37 72.81 18.15
CA LEU A 277 -12.39 73.54 17.30
C LEU A 277 -11.08 72.69 17.24
N ASN A 278 -10.32 72.58 16.13
CA ASN A 278 -9.26 73.51 15.61
C ASN A 278 -8.00 73.55 16.54
N GLN A 279 -6.74 73.41 16.10
CA GLN A 279 -5.97 74.18 15.08
C GLN A 279 -4.80 73.32 14.50
N LYS A 280 -4.44 73.36 13.19
CA LYS A 280 -3.73 74.39 12.36
C LYS A 280 -2.20 74.48 12.63
N GLU A 281 -1.29 74.67 11.64
CA GLU A 281 -1.36 74.64 10.15
C GLU A 281 0.08 74.66 9.53
N GLU A 282 0.20 74.97 8.22
CA GLU A 282 1.42 75.28 7.42
C GLU A 282 2.34 74.07 7.06
N SER A 283 3.00 73.98 5.89
CA SER A 283 2.92 74.68 4.57
C SER A 283 3.58 73.75 3.50
N SER A 284 3.71 73.99 2.18
CA SER A 284 3.48 75.13 1.26
C SER A 284 3.24 74.61 -0.18
N GLU A 285 2.89 75.48 -1.13
CA GLU A 285 2.70 75.22 -2.57
C GLU A 285 3.81 75.81 -3.47
N SER A 286 3.93 75.31 -4.72
CA SER A 286 4.22 76.04 -5.98
C SER A 286 4.47 75.04 -7.14
N GLU A 287 4.03 75.19 -8.39
CA GLU A 287 3.17 76.17 -9.09
C GLU A 287 2.71 75.57 -10.46
N GLU A 288 1.54 75.99 -10.97
CA GLU A 288 1.10 76.20 -12.40
C GLU A 288 1.31 75.12 -13.52
N GLU A 289 0.49 74.94 -14.57
CA GLU A 289 -0.87 75.37 -14.99
C GLU A 289 -1.38 74.50 -16.20
N GLU A 290 -2.50 74.86 -16.85
CA GLU A 290 -3.11 74.35 -18.11
C GLU A 290 -4.11 73.15 -18.08
N ASP A 291 -5.26 73.37 -17.41
CA ASP A 291 -6.66 73.24 -17.93
C ASP A 291 -7.14 71.91 -18.62
N PRO A 292 -8.42 71.73 -19.07
CA PRO A 292 -9.37 71.06 -18.17
C PRO A 292 -10.17 69.85 -18.72
N GLN A 293 -10.98 69.30 -17.80
CA GLN A 293 -12.14 68.40 -17.99
C GLN A 293 -11.88 66.89 -18.18
N SER A 294 -11.89 66.16 -17.06
CA SER A 294 -12.67 64.92 -17.00
C SER A 294 -13.48 64.82 -15.70
N LYS A 295 -14.76 64.48 -15.82
CA LYS A 295 -15.70 64.46 -14.67
C LYS A 295 -15.56 63.16 -13.91
N MET A 296 -15.49 63.21 -12.57
CA MET A 296 -15.75 62.03 -11.73
C MET A 296 -17.13 61.47 -12.06
N LYS A 297 -17.16 60.35 -12.79
CA LYS A 297 -18.40 59.65 -13.12
C LYS A 297 -18.99 59.09 -11.83
N LYS A 298 -20.12 59.63 -11.37
CA LYS A 298 -21.01 58.92 -10.44
C LYS A 298 -21.38 57.59 -11.11
N GLN A 299 -20.76 56.48 -10.69
CA GLN A 299 -21.16 55.12 -11.08
C GLN A 299 -22.67 55.01 -10.96
N THR A 300 -23.32 54.50 -11.99
CA THR A 300 -24.79 54.47 -12.02
C THR A 300 -25.32 53.51 -10.94
N LYS A 301 -26.55 53.71 -10.43
CA LYS A 301 -27.10 52.85 -9.37
C LYS A 301 -27.06 51.35 -9.75
N LYS A 302 -27.33 51.05 -11.03
CA LYS A 302 -27.24 49.70 -11.63
C LYS A 302 -25.81 49.14 -11.68
N GLU A 303 -24.81 49.99 -11.88
CA GLU A 303 -23.40 49.61 -11.96
C GLU A 303 -22.84 49.25 -10.58
N LYS A 304 -23.14 50.06 -9.56
CA LYS A 304 -22.84 49.74 -8.15
C LYS A 304 -23.57 48.47 -7.68
N GLU A 305 -24.81 48.29 -8.11
CA GLU A 305 -25.60 47.09 -7.80
C GLU A 305 -25.06 45.84 -8.49
N LEU A 306 -24.61 45.94 -9.75
CA LEU A 306 -23.89 44.87 -10.45
C LEU A 306 -22.56 44.54 -9.76
N GLU A 307 -21.82 45.56 -9.29
CA GLU A 307 -20.58 45.39 -8.53
C GLU A 307 -20.82 44.70 -7.19
N LYS A 308 -21.87 45.10 -6.45
CA LYS A 308 -22.32 44.42 -5.22
C LYS A 308 -22.67 42.96 -5.50
N GLN A 309 -23.46 42.69 -6.54
CA GLN A 309 -23.82 41.32 -6.94
C GLN A 309 -22.62 40.48 -7.40
N LYS A 310 -21.57 41.09 -7.98
CA LYS A 310 -20.32 40.37 -8.28
C LYS A 310 -19.60 39.96 -7.00
N LYS A 311 -19.39 40.91 -6.08
CA LYS A 311 -18.76 40.65 -4.76
C LYS A 311 -19.55 39.63 -3.95
N GLU A 312 -20.88 39.69 -3.96
CA GLU A 312 -21.76 38.71 -3.32
C GLU A 312 -21.66 37.31 -3.96
N LYS A 313 -21.55 37.22 -5.29
CA LYS A 313 -21.31 35.95 -6.00
C LYS A 313 -19.89 35.41 -5.79
N GLU A 314 -18.91 36.28 -5.55
CA GLU A 314 -17.53 35.91 -5.21
C GLU A 314 -17.43 35.41 -3.76
N LEU A 315 -18.10 36.07 -2.81
CA LEU A 315 -18.26 35.60 -1.43
C LEU A 315 -18.99 34.25 -1.38
N CYS A 316 -20.14 34.12 -2.04
CA CYS A 316 -20.91 32.87 -2.10
C CYS A 316 -20.11 31.71 -2.72
N LYS A 317 -19.25 31.98 -3.73
CA LYS A 317 -18.29 30.99 -4.24
C LYS A 317 -17.20 30.64 -3.24
N LEU A 318 -16.64 31.63 -2.54
CA LEU A 318 -15.60 31.43 -1.54
C LEU A 318 -16.12 30.62 -0.35
N GLU A 319 -17.33 30.91 0.13
CA GLU A 319 -18.06 30.15 1.14
C GLU A 319 -18.31 28.70 0.68
N ALA A 320 -18.87 28.51 -0.53
CA ALA A 320 -19.09 27.18 -1.08
C ALA A 320 -17.77 26.37 -1.21
N ALA A 321 -16.67 27.03 -1.56
CA ALA A 321 -15.34 26.42 -1.62
C ALA A 321 -14.66 26.25 -0.25
N LEU A 322 -15.11 26.93 0.81
CA LEU A 322 -14.65 26.70 2.20
C LEU A 322 -15.43 25.55 2.87
N MET A 323 -16.58 25.17 2.31
CA MET A 323 -17.39 24.03 2.75
C MET A 323 -16.99 22.69 2.11
N ASP A 324 -15.96 22.66 1.26
CA ASP A 324 -15.41 21.44 0.65
C ASP A 324 -14.33 20.81 1.55
N PRO A 325 -14.55 19.61 2.14
CA PRO A 325 -13.57 18.96 3.01
C PRO A 325 -12.28 18.48 2.30
N SER A 326 -12.23 18.54 0.96
CA SER A 326 -11.07 18.14 0.15
C SER A 326 -10.17 19.31 -0.28
N ARG A 327 -10.55 20.55 0.04
CA ARG A 327 -9.78 21.74 -0.33
C ARG A 327 -8.44 21.79 0.40
N GLN A 328 -7.37 21.98 -0.37
CA GLN A 328 -6.06 22.33 0.17
C GLN A 328 -6.04 23.81 0.64
N PRO A 329 -5.38 24.11 1.78
CA PRO A 329 -5.22 25.49 2.26
C PRO A 329 -4.41 26.34 1.29
N GLN A 330 -4.77 27.63 1.17
CA GLN A 330 -4.12 28.58 0.26
C GLN A 330 -3.72 29.91 0.92
N SER A 331 -4.31 30.26 2.07
CA SER A 331 -3.84 31.35 2.95
C SER A 331 -3.18 30.79 4.21
N ALA A 332 -2.33 31.60 4.84
CA ALA A 332 -1.88 31.36 6.22
C ALA A 332 -3.07 31.25 7.20
N ASP A 333 -4.17 31.97 6.96
CA ASP A 333 -5.39 31.90 7.77
C ASP A 333 -6.12 30.55 7.64
N ASP A 334 -6.01 29.88 6.49
CA ASP A 334 -6.54 28.54 6.27
C ASP A 334 -5.73 27.53 7.11
N PHE A 335 -4.40 27.65 7.07
CA PHE A 335 -3.50 26.82 7.87
C PHE A 335 -3.70 27.02 9.37
N ASP A 336 -3.77 28.26 9.86
CA ASP A 336 -4.03 28.55 11.27
C ASP A 336 -5.36 27.96 11.73
N ARG A 337 -6.41 28.00 10.90
CA ARG A 337 -7.71 27.37 11.18
C ARG A 337 -7.62 25.84 11.25
N LEU A 338 -6.91 25.19 10.33
CA LEU A 338 -6.70 23.73 10.31
C LEU A 338 -5.85 23.26 11.49
N VAL A 339 -4.79 24.01 11.80
CA VAL A 339 -3.95 23.79 12.98
C VAL A 339 -4.75 23.92 14.27
N LEU A 340 -5.64 24.91 14.40
CA LEU A 340 -6.50 25.05 15.58
C LEU A 340 -7.52 23.90 15.73
N SER A 341 -7.91 23.23 14.64
CA SER A 341 -8.79 22.06 14.70
C SER A 341 -8.04 20.75 15.01
N SER A 342 -6.76 20.67 14.69
CA SER A 342 -5.93 19.47 14.86
C SER A 342 -4.45 19.81 15.19
N PRO A 343 -4.16 20.40 16.36
CA PRO A 343 -2.86 21.01 16.68
C PRO A 343 -1.70 20.01 16.85
N ASN A 344 -2.04 18.73 16.96
CA ASN A 344 -1.10 17.61 17.11
C ASN A 344 -0.54 17.11 15.77
N SER A 345 -1.20 17.40 14.65
CA SER A 345 -0.86 16.84 13.34
C SER A 345 0.39 17.50 12.74
N SER A 346 1.54 16.82 12.82
CA SER A 346 2.81 17.31 12.26
C SER A 346 2.70 17.56 10.76
N ILE A 347 2.01 16.71 10.00
CA ILE A 347 1.84 16.89 8.55
C ILE A 347 1.19 18.25 8.17
N LEU A 348 0.25 18.77 8.97
CA LEU A 348 -0.31 20.11 8.73
C LEU A 348 0.72 21.22 9.04
N TRP A 349 1.47 21.08 10.13
CA TRP A 349 2.57 22.00 10.45
C TRP A 349 3.67 22.00 9.38
N LEU A 350 4.00 20.83 8.83
CA LEU A 350 4.97 20.67 7.75
C LEU A 350 4.48 21.29 6.43
N GLN A 351 3.21 21.10 6.08
CA GLN A 351 2.60 21.76 4.93
C GLN A 351 2.60 23.29 5.08
N TYR A 352 2.35 23.79 6.30
CA TYR A 352 2.36 25.23 6.60
C TYR A 352 3.79 25.82 6.56
N MET A 353 4.79 25.10 7.08
CA MET A 353 6.21 25.45 6.88
C MET A 353 6.57 25.48 5.40
N ALA A 354 6.11 24.48 4.61
CA ALA A 354 6.35 24.40 3.18
C ALA A 354 5.67 25.53 2.38
N PHE A 355 4.49 25.99 2.79
CA PHE A 355 3.81 27.15 2.22
C PHE A 355 4.65 28.43 2.37
N HIS A 356 5.12 28.74 3.59
CA HIS A 356 6.02 29.88 3.78
C HIS A 356 7.37 29.68 3.06
N LEU A 357 7.87 28.45 2.92
CA LEU A 357 9.09 28.17 2.18
C LEU A 357 8.92 28.41 0.66
N GLN A 358 7.77 28.07 0.08
CA GLN A 358 7.41 28.39 -1.31
C GLN A 358 7.31 29.91 -1.54
N ALA A 359 6.86 30.66 -0.53
CA ALA A 359 6.88 32.12 -0.52
C ALA A 359 8.25 32.73 -0.14
N THR A 360 9.30 31.90 0.03
CA THR A 360 10.66 32.24 0.51
C THR A 360 10.74 32.92 1.88
N GLU A 361 9.66 32.89 2.67
CA GLU A 361 9.54 33.49 4.00
C GLU A 361 10.14 32.60 5.11
N ILE A 362 11.43 32.27 4.97
CA ILE A 362 12.16 31.28 5.79
C ILE A 362 12.03 31.57 7.30
N GLU A 363 12.04 32.84 7.73
CA GLU A 363 11.86 33.21 9.14
C GLU A 363 10.45 32.92 9.66
N LYS A 364 9.40 33.08 8.82
CA LYS A 364 8.04 32.69 9.21
C LYS A 364 7.91 31.17 9.26
N ALA A 365 8.54 30.43 8.36
CA ALA A 365 8.62 28.97 8.44
C ALA A 365 9.31 28.49 9.75
N ARG A 366 10.40 29.14 10.17
CA ARG A 366 11.03 28.92 11.50
C ARG A 366 10.05 29.21 12.64
N ALA A 367 9.33 30.34 12.59
CA ALA A 367 8.35 30.70 13.62
C ALA A 367 7.16 29.72 13.69
N VAL A 368 6.72 29.18 12.56
CA VAL A 368 5.70 28.11 12.49
C VAL A 368 6.23 26.81 13.12
N ALA A 369 7.48 26.43 12.86
CA ALA A 369 8.11 25.25 13.50
C ALA A 369 8.25 25.41 15.03
N GLU A 370 8.78 26.55 15.48
CA GLU A 370 8.92 26.89 16.90
C GLU A 370 7.56 27.09 17.61
N ARG A 371 6.47 27.28 16.86
CA ARG A 371 5.09 27.23 17.36
C ARG A 371 4.60 25.78 17.46
N ALA A 372 4.77 24.99 16.40
CA ALA A 372 4.41 23.57 16.35
C ALA A 372 5.01 22.76 17.51
N LEU A 373 6.29 22.95 17.80
CA LEU A 373 6.98 22.27 18.91
C LEU A 373 6.38 22.59 20.30
N LYS A 374 5.73 23.75 20.45
CA LYS A 374 5.07 24.19 21.69
C LYS A 374 3.60 23.75 21.77
N THR A 375 2.91 23.64 20.64
CA THR A 375 1.49 23.27 20.57
C THR A 375 1.23 21.77 20.54
N ILE A 376 2.07 20.98 19.83
CA ILE A 376 1.93 19.52 19.74
C ILE A 376 2.07 18.92 21.15
N CYS A 377 1.28 17.90 21.47
CA CYS A 377 1.33 17.24 22.77
C CYS A 377 2.69 16.59 23.02
N PHE A 378 3.23 16.70 24.24
CA PHE A 378 4.52 16.07 24.60
C PHE A 378 4.48 14.53 24.54
N ARG A 379 3.30 13.91 24.46
CA ARG A 379 3.13 12.46 24.31
C ARG A 379 3.35 11.96 22.89
N GLU A 380 3.23 12.83 21.90
CA GLU A 380 3.36 12.49 20.48
C GLU A 380 4.79 12.77 20.02
N GLU A 381 5.72 12.01 20.58
CA GLU A 381 7.16 12.17 20.34
C GLU A 381 7.52 12.08 18.86
N GLN A 382 6.82 11.23 18.10
CA GLN A 382 7.04 11.09 16.66
C GLN A 382 6.57 12.33 15.87
N GLU A 383 5.43 12.92 16.23
CA GLU A 383 4.95 14.17 15.60
C GLU A 383 5.92 15.33 15.88
N LYS A 384 6.47 15.41 17.10
CA LYS A 384 7.53 16.39 17.43
C LYS A 384 8.83 16.11 16.69
N LEU A 385 9.24 14.85 16.58
CA LEU A 385 10.43 14.46 15.84
C LEU A 385 10.32 14.84 14.36
N ASN A 386 9.16 14.64 13.73
CA ASN A 386 8.90 15.07 12.35
C ASN A 386 9.14 16.58 12.17
N VAL A 387 8.66 17.41 13.11
CA VAL A 387 8.89 18.87 13.10
C VAL A 387 10.37 19.23 13.34
N TRP A 388 11.05 18.56 14.28
CA TRP A 388 12.49 18.76 14.51
C TRP A 388 13.32 18.40 13.26
N VAL A 389 12.99 17.29 12.58
CA VAL A 389 13.65 16.87 11.34
C VAL A 389 13.41 17.89 10.22
N ALA A 390 12.22 18.47 10.10
CA ALA A 390 11.97 19.55 9.14
C ALA A 390 12.70 20.85 9.47
N LEU A 391 12.83 21.20 10.76
CA LEU A 391 13.63 22.35 11.19
C LEU A 391 15.13 22.14 10.92
N LEU A 392 15.65 20.92 11.12
CA LEU A 392 17.02 20.55 10.73
C LEU A 392 17.24 20.63 9.21
N ASN A 393 16.28 20.19 8.39
CA ASN A 393 16.33 20.35 6.94
C ASN A 393 16.36 21.84 6.54
N LEU A 394 15.50 22.65 7.15
CA LEU A 394 15.42 24.10 6.89
C LEU A 394 16.75 24.79 7.23
N GLU A 395 17.37 24.52 8.39
CA GLU A 395 18.68 25.09 8.71
C GLU A 395 19.81 24.53 7.85
N ASN A 396 19.75 23.27 7.42
CA ASN A 396 20.78 22.68 6.56
C ASN A 396 20.78 23.27 5.13
N MET A 397 19.63 23.74 4.65
CA MET A 397 19.44 24.37 3.33
C MET A 397 19.52 25.90 3.35
N TYR A 398 19.02 26.56 4.41
CA TYR A 398 18.80 28.01 4.48
C TYR A 398 19.29 28.66 5.80
N GLY A 399 20.04 27.92 6.62
CA GLY A 399 20.67 28.39 7.84
C GLY A 399 22.20 28.48 7.71
N SER A 400 22.86 28.59 8.85
CA SER A 400 24.31 28.37 8.97
C SER A 400 24.58 27.08 9.74
N GLU A 401 25.82 26.59 9.68
CA GLU A 401 26.25 25.45 10.47
C GLU A 401 26.04 25.68 11.98
N GLU A 402 26.19 26.92 12.45
CA GLU A 402 25.85 27.29 13.82
C GLU A 402 24.35 27.18 14.14
N THR A 403 23.45 27.64 13.26
CA THR A 403 22.00 27.53 13.54
C THR A 403 21.54 26.09 13.47
N LEU A 404 22.07 25.31 12.52
CA LEU A 404 21.85 23.86 12.42
C LEU A 404 22.31 23.13 13.69
N MET A 405 23.53 23.40 14.18
CA MET A 405 24.04 22.78 15.41
C MET A 405 23.24 23.20 16.65
N LYS A 406 22.83 24.47 16.76
CA LYS A 406 21.94 24.97 17.84
C LYS A 406 20.52 24.38 17.77
N VAL A 407 20.02 23.97 16.60
CA VAL A 407 18.79 23.17 16.48
C VAL A 407 19.04 21.71 16.86
N PHE A 408 20.14 21.12 16.40
CA PHE A 408 20.51 19.73 16.68
C PHE A 408 20.72 19.46 18.17
N GLU A 409 21.46 20.32 18.87
CA GLU A 409 21.68 20.20 20.32
C GLU A 409 20.37 20.27 21.10
N ARG A 410 19.43 21.14 20.70
CA ARG A 410 18.08 21.19 21.29
C ARG A 410 17.29 19.93 20.95
N ALA A 411 17.30 19.47 19.70
CA ALA A 411 16.60 18.25 19.30
C ALA A 411 17.10 17.01 20.06
N VAL A 412 18.41 16.91 20.35
CA VAL A 412 19.02 15.84 21.15
C VAL A 412 18.69 15.94 22.66
N GLN A 413 18.21 17.09 23.15
CA GLN A 413 17.72 17.25 24.53
C GLN A 413 16.24 16.88 24.69
N TYR A 414 15.43 17.10 23.66
CA TYR A 414 13.96 16.91 23.72
C TYR A 414 13.46 15.57 23.16
N ASN A 415 14.24 14.86 22.34
CA ASN A 415 13.84 13.60 21.71
C ASN A 415 14.92 12.53 21.85
N GLU A 416 14.57 11.27 21.57
CA GLU A 416 15.49 10.13 21.55
C GLU A 416 16.77 10.42 20.74
N PRO A 417 17.95 10.54 21.39
CA PRO A 417 19.18 11.01 20.73
C PRO A 417 19.56 10.22 19.49
N LEU A 418 19.43 8.88 19.55
CA LEU A 418 19.79 8.00 18.44
C LEU A 418 18.99 8.32 17.16
N LYS A 419 17.68 8.58 17.28
CA LYS A 419 16.83 8.95 16.13
C LYS A 419 17.30 10.28 15.51
N VAL A 420 17.56 11.29 16.35
CA VAL A 420 17.98 12.63 15.89
C VAL A 420 19.34 12.59 15.20
N PHE A 421 20.31 11.86 15.75
CA PHE A 421 21.61 11.63 15.12
C PHE A 421 21.47 10.94 13.75
N GLN A 422 20.64 9.89 13.67
CA GLN A 422 20.40 9.19 12.40
C GLN A 422 19.78 10.11 11.34
N HIS A 423 18.74 10.87 11.69
CA HIS A 423 18.13 11.81 10.75
C HIS A 423 19.10 12.89 10.26
N LEU A 424 19.97 13.43 11.12
CA LEU A 424 20.96 14.42 10.67
C LEU A 424 22.03 13.80 9.74
N CYS A 425 22.45 12.56 9.96
CA CYS A 425 23.27 11.82 9.00
C CYS A 425 22.57 11.64 7.64
N ASP A 426 21.29 11.27 7.66
CA ASP A 426 20.48 11.10 6.44
C ASP A 426 20.27 12.46 5.70
N ILE A 427 20.09 13.57 6.44
CA ILE A 427 20.04 14.94 5.91
C ILE A 427 21.36 15.37 5.27
N TYR A 428 22.49 15.17 5.95
CA TYR A 428 23.81 15.54 5.39
C TYR A 428 24.18 14.70 4.17
N ALA A 429 23.79 13.42 4.12
CA ALA A 429 23.96 12.58 2.94
C ALA A 429 23.13 13.10 1.76
N ASN A 430 21.87 13.50 1.98
CA ASN A 430 21.01 14.08 0.95
C ASN A 430 21.46 15.46 0.46
N SER A 431 22.22 16.21 1.27
CA SER A 431 22.82 17.50 0.87
C SER A 431 24.29 17.40 0.46
N GLU A 432 24.80 16.19 0.17
CA GLU A 432 26.19 15.92 -0.27
C GLU A 432 27.30 16.40 0.69
N LYS A 433 26.97 16.66 1.97
CA LYS A 433 27.90 17.15 3.01
C LYS A 433 28.68 16.01 3.66
N TYR A 434 29.34 15.20 2.83
CA TYR A 434 29.91 13.89 3.21
C TYR A 434 30.89 13.93 4.40
N LYS A 435 31.71 14.98 4.52
CA LYS A 435 32.68 15.13 5.63
C LYS A 435 31.99 15.33 6.98
N GLN A 436 31.02 16.24 7.06
CA GLN A 436 30.23 16.49 8.27
C GLN A 436 29.39 15.26 8.65
N ALA A 437 28.85 14.53 7.67
CA ALA A 437 28.20 13.25 7.92
C ALA A 437 29.16 12.19 8.50
N GLU A 438 30.40 12.09 8.01
CA GLU A 438 31.40 11.16 8.54
C GLU A 438 31.83 11.51 9.97
N GLU A 439 32.07 12.79 10.27
CA GLU A 439 32.38 13.27 11.62
C GLU A 439 31.22 13.01 12.60
N LEU A 440 29.98 13.17 12.11
CA LEU A 440 28.76 12.83 12.86
C LEU A 440 28.66 11.32 13.11
N TYR A 441 28.89 10.47 12.11
CA TYR A 441 28.94 9.00 12.27
C TYR A 441 30.05 8.57 13.22
N HIS A 442 31.24 9.16 13.15
CA HIS A 442 32.33 8.96 14.11
C HIS A 442 31.91 9.32 15.53
N THR A 443 31.07 10.35 15.70
CA THR A 443 30.50 10.76 17.00
C THR A 443 29.41 9.80 17.47
N MET A 444 28.55 9.31 16.57
CA MET A 444 27.59 8.24 16.86
C MET A 444 28.30 6.96 17.34
N LEU A 445 29.35 6.51 16.65
CA LEU A 445 30.11 5.32 17.03
C LEU A 445 30.80 5.45 18.40
N LYS A 446 31.17 6.67 18.82
CA LYS A 446 31.69 6.92 20.18
C LYS A 446 30.59 6.80 21.25
N ARG A 447 29.39 7.33 20.99
CA ARG A 447 28.27 7.35 21.95
C ARG A 447 27.49 6.03 22.01
N PHE A 448 27.25 5.40 20.86
CA PHE A 448 26.32 4.29 20.67
C PHE A 448 27.01 3.00 20.18
N ARG A 449 28.26 2.76 20.61
CA ARG A 449 29.12 1.64 20.14
C ARG A 449 28.50 0.24 20.20
N GLN A 450 27.52 0.03 21.09
CA GLN A 450 26.82 -1.25 21.28
C GLN A 450 25.64 -1.44 20.30
N GLU A 451 25.20 -0.40 19.61
CA GLU A 451 24.00 -0.42 18.79
C GLU A 451 24.32 -0.79 17.33
N LYS A 452 24.00 -2.03 16.94
CA LYS A 452 24.30 -2.58 15.61
C LYS A 452 23.72 -1.78 14.44
N SER A 453 22.58 -1.11 14.61
CA SER A 453 22.00 -0.27 13.55
C SER A 453 22.88 0.93 13.18
N VAL A 454 23.68 1.47 14.10
CA VAL A 454 24.62 2.57 13.81
C VAL A 454 25.74 2.09 12.89
N TRP A 455 26.34 0.92 13.18
CA TRP A 455 27.38 0.33 12.34
C TRP A 455 26.86 0.03 10.94
N LEU A 456 25.63 -0.49 10.81
CA LEU A 456 25.00 -0.78 9.53
C LEU A 456 24.63 0.48 8.74
N LYS A 457 24.13 1.55 9.38
CA LYS A 457 23.86 2.82 8.71
C LYS A 457 25.15 3.46 8.18
N TYR A 458 26.22 3.53 8.98
CA TYR A 458 27.50 4.08 8.53
C TYR A 458 28.16 3.22 7.43
N ALA A 459 28.07 1.89 7.50
CA ALA A 459 28.50 1.00 6.41
C ALA A 459 27.73 1.28 5.11
N SER A 460 26.41 1.43 5.17
CA SER A 460 25.59 1.78 4.01
C SER A 460 25.94 3.16 3.41
N PHE A 461 26.41 4.10 4.25
CA PHE A 461 26.84 5.43 3.83
C PHE A 461 28.24 5.40 3.16
N LEU A 462 29.20 4.65 3.71
CA LEU A 462 30.53 4.47 3.10
C LEU A 462 30.43 3.74 1.75
N LEU A 463 29.62 2.68 1.67
CA LEU A 463 29.42 1.94 0.41
C LEU A 463 28.71 2.79 -0.66
N LYS A 464 27.75 3.65 -0.28
CA LYS A 464 27.15 4.63 -1.21
C LYS A 464 28.15 5.63 -1.80
N GLN A 465 29.28 5.88 -1.11
CA GLN A 465 30.39 6.68 -1.64
C GLN A 465 31.45 5.84 -2.39
N GLY A 466 31.27 4.52 -2.52
CA GLY A 466 32.28 3.62 -3.08
C GLY A 466 33.47 3.31 -2.16
N GLN A 467 33.41 3.67 -0.88
CA GLN A 467 34.51 3.43 0.08
C GLN A 467 34.47 2.01 0.66
N THR A 468 34.76 0.99 -0.17
CA THR A 468 34.71 -0.42 0.26
C THR A 468 35.79 -0.75 1.30
N GLU A 469 37.05 -0.34 1.10
CA GLU A 469 38.12 -0.51 2.10
C GLU A 469 37.77 0.05 3.49
N ALA A 470 37.17 1.24 3.53
CA ALA A 470 36.75 1.88 4.78
C ALA A 470 35.65 1.07 5.46
N THR A 471 34.74 0.48 4.68
CA THR A 471 33.69 -0.42 5.15
C THR A 471 34.26 -1.73 5.72
N HIS A 472 35.30 -2.31 5.10
CA HIS A 472 35.95 -3.51 5.62
C HIS A 472 36.66 -3.23 6.97
N ARG A 473 37.38 -2.10 7.07
CA ARG A 473 37.97 -1.60 8.34
C ARG A 473 36.89 -1.30 9.40
N LEU A 474 35.71 -0.85 8.97
CA LEU A 474 34.56 -0.62 9.86
C LEU A 474 33.98 -1.94 10.40
N LEU A 475 33.86 -2.98 9.58
CA LEU A 475 33.38 -4.30 10.01
C LEU A 475 34.27 -4.91 11.09
N GLU A 476 35.59 -4.91 10.89
CA GLU A 476 36.55 -5.32 11.92
C GLU A 476 36.35 -4.58 13.25
N ARG A 477 36.10 -3.27 13.18
CA ARG A 477 35.92 -2.40 14.35
C ARG A 477 34.56 -2.62 15.02
N ALA A 478 33.52 -2.97 14.25
CA ALA A 478 32.21 -3.37 14.75
C ALA A 478 32.32 -4.68 15.55
N LEU A 479 33.01 -5.70 15.01
CA LEU A 479 33.23 -6.99 15.67
C LEU A 479 34.03 -6.84 16.99
N LYS A 480 34.94 -5.87 17.07
CA LYS A 480 35.68 -5.53 18.29
C LYS A 480 34.84 -4.76 19.33
N ALA A 481 33.67 -4.23 18.97
CA ALA A 481 32.80 -3.41 19.83
C ALA A 481 31.48 -4.08 20.23
N LEU A 482 30.94 -4.97 19.38
CA LEU A 482 29.67 -5.67 19.55
C LEU A 482 29.85 -7.05 20.20
N ALA A 483 28.78 -7.59 20.78
CA ALA A 483 28.81 -8.88 21.46
C ALA A 483 28.93 -10.05 20.47
N THR A 484 29.66 -11.10 20.84
CA THR A 484 29.94 -12.28 19.99
C THR A 484 28.69 -12.99 19.45
N LYS A 485 27.57 -12.92 20.17
CA LYS A 485 26.26 -13.44 19.73
C LYS A 485 25.76 -12.76 18.46
N GLU A 486 26.08 -11.49 18.25
CA GLU A 486 25.59 -10.67 17.14
C GLU A 486 26.55 -10.64 15.96
N HIS A 487 27.80 -11.08 16.12
CA HIS A 487 28.85 -11.04 15.08
C HIS A 487 28.38 -11.68 13.77
N VAL A 488 27.75 -12.86 13.86
CA VAL A 488 27.22 -13.60 12.70
C VAL A 488 26.16 -12.80 11.94
N ASP A 489 25.22 -12.21 12.68
CA ASP A 489 24.10 -11.45 12.13
C ASP A 489 24.61 -10.13 11.50
N VAL A 490 25.60 -9.48 12.13
CA VAL A 490 26.27 -8.28 11.63
C VAL A 490 27.06 -8.56 10.35
N ILE A 491 27.88 -9.62 10.31
CA ILE A 491 28.63 -9.99 9.08
C ILE A 491 27.66 -10.30 7.94
N SER A 492 26.58 -11.03 8.20
CA SER A 492 25.54 -11.31 7.19
C SER A 492 24.89 -10.02 6.66
N ARG A 493 24.68 -9.01 7.51
CA ARG A 493 24.12 -7.71 7.11
C ARG A 493 25.13 -6.82 6.37
N PHE A 494 26.42 -6.85 6.73
CA PHE A 494 27.48 -6.16 5.98
C PHE A 494 27.62 -6.77 4.57
N ALA A 495 27.71 -8.10 4.46
CA ALA A 495 27.76 -8.78 3.17
C ALA A 495 26.51 -8.51 2.30
N GLN A 496 25.31 -8.39 2.90
CA GLN A 496 24.08 -7.96 2.20
C GLN A 496 24.17 -6.52 1.65
N LEU A 497 24.93 -5.63 2.29
CA LEU A 497 25.14 -4.25 1.82
C LEU A 497 26.22 -4.19 0.72
N GLU A 498 27.33 -4.91 0.91
CA GLU A 498 28.42 -5.02 -0.08
C GLU A 498 27.89 -5.61 -1.40
N PHE A 499 27.07 -6.66 -1.36
CA PHE A 499 26.40 -7.19 -2.57
C PHE A 499 25.46 -6.21 -3.29
N ARG A 500 24.98 -5.15 -2.61
CA ARG A 500 24.08 -4.13 -3.19
C ARG A 500 24.83 -2.91 -3.75
N PHE A 501 25.99 -2.58 -3.19
CA PHE A 501 26.64 -1.28 -3.38
C PHE A 501 28.18 -1.33 -3.57
N GLY A 502 28.81 -2.52 -3.54
CA GLY A 502 30.27 -2.66 -3.60
C GLY A 502 30.73 -4.05 -4.04
N ASP A 503 31.79 -4.55 -3.41
CA ASP A 503 32.58 -5.68 -3.92
C ASP A 503 31.90 -7.03 -3.69
N SER A 504 31.14 -7.51 -4.69
CA SER A 504 30.43 -8.80 -4.63
C SER A 504 31.34 -10.01 -4.34
N GLU A 505 32.63 -9.97 -4.69
CA GLU A 505 33.59 -11.02 -4.38
C GLU A 505 34.00 -11.03 -2.89
N HIS A 506 34.18 -9.85 -2.29
CA HIS A 506 34.40 -9.73 -0.84
C HIS A 506 33.15 -10.16 -0.07
N ALA A 507 31.96 -9.78 -0.55
CA ALA A 507 30.70 -10.20 0.03
C ALA A 507 30.51 -11.74 0.00
N LYS A 508 30.90 -12.41 -1.10
CA LYS A 508 31.00 -13.89 -1.15
C LYS A 508 31.98 -14.40 -0.09
N ALA A 509 33.19 -13.84 -0.01
CA ALA A 509 34.21 -14.26 0.95
C ALA A 509 33.74 -14.12 2.43
N LEU A 510 32.97 -13.07 2.76
CA LEU A 510 32.35 -12.92 4.08
C LEU A 510 31.34 -14.04 4.38
N PHE A 511 30.48 -14.38 3.42
CA PHE A 511 29.55 -15.51 3.58
C PHE A 511 30.31 -16.84 3.70
N GLU A 512 31.28 -17.12 2.84
CA GLU A 512 32.08 -18.35 2.87
C GLU A 512 32.86 -18.51 4.18
N SER A 513 33.47 -17.44 4.70
CA SER A 513 34.13 -17.40 6.01
C SER A 513 33.16 -17.69 7.16
N THR A 514 31.97 -17.07 7.12
CA THR A 514 30.93 -17.26 8.14
C THR A 514 30.36 -18.68 8.10
N LEU A 515 30.15 -19.24 6.91
CA LEU A 515 29.61 -20.60 6.70
C LEU A 515 30.64 -21.68 7.00
N SER A 516 31.93 -21.42 6.77
CA SER A 516 33.03 -22.28 7.22
C SER A 516 33.12 -22.33 8.76
N SER A 517 32.86 -21.18 9.41
CA SER A 517 32.85 -21.06 10.88
C SER A 517 31.59 -21.69 11.51
N TYR A 518 30.43 -21.56 10.86
CA TYR A 518 29.12 -21.95 11.40
C TYR A 518 28.28 -22.79 10.40
N PRO A 519 28.76 -23.95 9.91
CA PRO A 519 28.11 -24.68 8.82
C PRO A 519 26.67 -25.14 9.11
N LYS A 520 26.26 -25.20 10.39
CA LYS A 520 24.89 -25.58 10.83
C LYS A 520 23.89 -24.42 10.90
N ARG A 521 24.31 -23.15 10.70
CA ARG A 521 23.44 -21.95 10.65
C ARG A 521 22.68 -21.88 9.31
N THR A 522 21.50 -22.49 9.27
CA THR A 522 20.66 -22.63 8.05
C THR A 522 20.00 -21.33 7.57
N ASP A 523 19.89 -20.36 8.46
CA ASP A 523 19.54 -18.97 8.21
C ASP A 523 20.52 -18.30 7.24
N ILE A 524 21.83 -18.42 7.50
CA ILE A 524 22.88 -17.81 6.67
C ILE A 524 22.93 -18.45 5.28
N TRP A 525 22.84 -19.78 5.19
CA TRP A 525 22.75 -20.51 3.93
C TRP A 525 21.57 -20.03 3.07
N SER A 526 20.41 -19.78 3.70
CA SER A 526 19.22 -19.29 2.98
C SER A 526 19.47 -17.90 2.39
N ILE A 527 19.99 -16.96 3.19
CA ILE A 527 20.33 -15.60 2.75
C ILE A 527 21.36 -15.62 1.61
N TYR A 528 22.45 -16.38 1.76
CA TYR A 528 23.50 -16.46 0.74
C TYR A 528 22.97 -17.03 -0.58
N MET A 529 22.16 -18.10 -0.53
CA MET A 529 21.49 -18.64 -1.71
C MET A 529 20.50 -17.63 -2.33
N ASP A 530 19.78 -16.82 -1.56
CA ASP A 530 18.84 -15.83 -2.12
C ASP A 530 19.56 -14.69 -2.83
N ILE A 531 20.74 -14.30 -2.36
CA ILE A 531 21.61 -13.33 -3.04
C ILE A 531 22.21 -13.95 -4.30
N MET A 532 22.72 -15.18 -4.22
CA MET A 532 23.34 -15.87 -5.36
C MET A 532 22.32 -16.26 -6.44
N ILE A 533 21.05 -16.51 -6.09
CA ILE A 533 19.96 -16.66 -7.08
C ILE A 533 19.65 -15.32 -7.80
N LYS A 534 19.93 -14.17 -7.19
CA LYS A 534 19.74 -12.83 -7.78
C LYS A 534 20.94 -12.33 -8.60
N HIS A 535 22.16 -12.65 -8.18
CA HIS A 535 23.40 -12.05 -8.73
C HIS A 535 24.49 -13.05 -9.17
N GLY A 536 24.37 -14.33 -8.82
CA GLY A 536 25.35 -15.38 -9.13
C GLY A 536 25.07 -16.11 -10.43
N SER A 537 26.08 -16.81 -10.95
CA SER A 537 25.91 -17.70 -12.09
C SER A 537 25.18 -18.99 -11.69
N GLN A 538 24.54 -19.64 -12.67
CA GLN A 538 23.84 -20.92 -12.44
C GLN A 538 24.76 -22.04 -11.92
N LYS A 539 26.08 -21.96 -12.17
CA LYS A 539 27.05 -22.89 -11.59
C LYS A 539 27.18 -22.67 -10.09
N GLU A 540 27.59 -21.46 -9.68
CA GLU A 540 27.76 -21.11 -8.26
C GLU A 540 26.50 -21.39 -7.43
N VAL A 541 25.30 -21.12 -7.98
CA VAL A 541 24.03 -21.44 -7.30
C VAL A 541 23.86 -22.94 -7.06
N ARG A 542 24.19 -23.79 -8.05
CA ARG A 542 24.18 -25.26 -7.90
C ARG A 542 25.25 -25.73 -6.92
N ASP A 543 26.47 -25.21 -7.04
CA ASP A 543 27.60 -25.54 -6.16
C ASP A 543 27.23 -25.28 -4.68
N ILE A 544 26.52 -24.18 -4.40
CA ILE A 544 25.99 -23.85 -3.06
C ILE A 544 24.86 -24.81 -2.65
N PHE A 545 23.90 -25.12 -3.52
CA PHE A 545 22.83 -26.08 -3.21
C PHE A 545 23.38 -27.50 -2.92
N GLU A 546 24.37 -27.95 -3.70
CA GLU A 546 25.01 -29.26 -3.53
C GLU A 546 25.81 -29.32 -2.22
N ARG A 547 26.58 -28.25 -1.90
CA ARG A 547 27.22 -28.12 -0.59
C ARG A 547 26.22 -28.19 0.56
N VAL A 548 25.06 -27.55 0.45
CA VAL A 548 23.98 -27.62 1.46
C VAL A 548 23.40 -29.03 1.57
N ILE A 549 23.27 -29.77 0.45
CA ILE A 549 22.78 -31.17 0.45
C ILE A 549 23.74 -32.11 1.20
N HIS A 550 25.05 -31.90 1.09
CA HIS A 550 26.04 -32.72 1.79
C HIS A 550 26.21 -32.38 3.28
N LEU A 551 25.50 -31.37 3.82
CA LEU A 551 25.52 -31.06 5.26
C LEU A 551 24.61 -31.98 6.08
N SER A 552 25.12 -32.41 7.23
CA SER A 552 24.43 -33.27 8.20
C SER A 552 23.40 -32.52 9.07
N LEU A 553 22.40 -31.91 8.43
CA LEU A 553 21.34 -31.14 9.08
C LEU A 553 20.15 -32.02 9.51
N ALA A 554 19.15 -31.43 10.17
CA ALA A 554 17.92 -32.12 10.58
C ALA A 554 16.95 -32.31 9.39
N PRO A 555 16.19 -33.42 9.29
CA PRO A 555 15.31 -33.71 8.15
C PRO A 555 14.29 -32.61 7.83
N LYS A 556 13.74 -31.91 8.83
CA LYS A 556 12.86 -30.74 8.61
C LYS A 556 13.55 -29.65 7.78
N LYS A 557 14.83 -29.35 8.08
CA LYS A 557 15.62 -28.32 7.40
C LYS A 557 16.09 -28.78 6.01
N MET A 558 16.49 -30.05 5.88
CA MET A 558 16.85 -30.61 4.57
C MET A 558 15.66 -30.64 3.60
N LYS A 559 14.46 -30.98 4.08
CA LYS A 559 13.23 -30.91 3.26
C LYS A 559 12.96 -29.51 2.71
N PHE A 560 13.27 -28.46 3.47
CA PHE A 560 13.18 -27.07 3.00
C PHE A 560 14.18 -26.78 1.87
N PHE A 561 15.45 -27.15 2.04
CA PHE A 561 16.47 -26.94 1.01
C PHE A 561 16.25 -27.78 -0.25
N PHE A 562 15.90 -29.06 -0.13
CA PHE A 562 15.52 -29.90 -1.28
C PHE A 562 14.31 -29.35 -2.04
N LYS A 563 13.27 -28.86 -1.33
CA LYS A 563 12.14 -28.17 -1.98
C LYS A 563 12.63 -26.95 -2.76
N ARG A 564 13.44 -26.10 -2.14
CA ARG A 564 13.93 -24.84 -2.71
C ARG A 564 14.85 -25.07 -3.93
N TYR A 565 15.73 -26.07 -3.89
CA TYR A 565 16.57 -26.44 -5.04
C TYR A 565 15.72 -27.01 -6.19
N LEU A 566 14.76 -27.89 -5.88
CA LEU A 566 13.83 -28.43 -6.87
C LEU A 566 12.96 -27.32 -7.50
N ASP A 567 12.55 -26.32 -6.74
CA ASP A 567 11.81 -25.15 -7.23
C ASP A 567 12.69 -24.13 -7.98
N TYR A 568 14.02 -24.18 -7.82
CA TYR A 568 15.00 -23.47 -8.66
C TYR A 568 15.25 -24.19 -10.00
N GLU A 569 15.55 -25.50 -9.97
CA GLU A 569 15.79 -26.30 -11.18
C GLU A 569 14.52 -26.44 -12.06
N LYS A 570 13.32 -26.34 -11.48
CA LYS A 570 12.07 -26.16 -12.27
C LYS A 570 12.04 -24.90 -13.13
N LYS A 571 12.71 -23.82 -12.70
CA LYS A 571 12.67 -22.50 -13.34
C LYS A 571 13.81 -22.30 -14.33
N PHE A 572 14.99 -22.81 -14.01
CA PHE A 572 16.24 -22.55 -14.76
C PHE A 572 16.95 -23.82 -15.24
N GLY A 573 16.52 -25.01 -14.79
CA GLY A 573 17.21 -26.28 -14.99
C GLY A 573 16.72 -27.12 -16.17
N THR A 574 17.17 -28.37 -16.21
CA THR A 574 16.72 -29.39 -17.16
C THR A 574 15.85 -30.43 -16.47
N THR A 575 15.16 -31.26 -17.24
CA THR A 575 14.45 -32.45 -16.70
C THR A 575 15.41 -33.39 -15.97
N GLU A 576 16.65 -33.50 -16.44
CA GLU A 576 17.70 -34.34 -15.87
C GLU A 576 18.21 -33.82 -14.52
N SER A 577 18.45 -32.51 -14.39
CA SER A 577 18.86 -31.93 -13.10
C SER A 577 17.72 -32.02 -12.06
N VAL A 578 16.47 -31.76 -12.46
CA VAL A 578 15.29 -31.98 -11.59
C VAL A 578 15.17 -33.45 -11.15
N LEU A 579 15.57 -34.42 -11.99
CA LEU A 579 15.63 -35.84 -11.61
C LEU A 579 16.84 -36.17 -10.71
N ALA A 580 17.98 -35.50 -10.88
CA ALA A 580 19.13 -35.63 -9.99
C ALA A 580 18.81 -35.14 -8.56
N VAL A 581 18.20 -33.95 -8.42
CA VAL A 581 17.77 -33.42 -7.11
C VAL A 581 16.76 -34.35 -6.42
N LYS A 582 15.85 -34.97 -7.17
CA LYS A 582 14.93 -35.98 -6.63
C LYS A 582 15.65 -37.25 -6.14
N ARG A 583 16.67 -37.74 -6.84
CA ARG A 583 17.47 -38.90 -6.41
C ARG A 583 18.25 -38.60 -5.14
N ALA A 584 18.96 -37.46 -5.08
CA ALA A 584 19.67 -37.03 -3.88
C ALA A 584 18.73 -36.83 -2.66
N ALA A 585 17.49 -36.39 -2.89
CA ALA A 585 16.48 -36.28 -1.83
C ALA A 585 16.00 -37.64 -1.29
N LEU A 586 15.94 -38.68 -2.14
CA LEU A 586 15.62 -40.05 -1.72
C LEU A 586 16.80 -40.68 -0.97
N GLU A 587 18.00 -40.59 -1.52
CA GLU A 587 19.25 -41.08 -0.92
C GLU A 587 19.49 -40.47 0.48
N TYR A 588 19.21 -39.17 0.66
CA TYR A 588 19.25 -38.53 1.98
C TYR A 588 18.22 -39.09 2.97
N VAL A 589 17.01 -39.47 2.50
CA VAL A 589 15.99 -40.09 3.35
C VAL A 589 16.38 -41.53 3.70
N GLU A 590 16.87 -42.30 2.72
CA GLU A 590 17.32 -43.68 2.90
C GLU A 590 18.48 -43.77 3.90
N THR A 591 19.52 -42.95 3.72
CA THR A 591 20.65 -42.85 4.66
C THR A 591 20.25 -42.36 6.05
N LYS A 592 19.22 -41.51 6.19
CA LYS A 592 18.68 -41.14 7.51
C LYS A 592 17.79 -42.22 8.12
N SER A 593 17.12 -43.04 7.31
CA SER A 593 16.26 -44.14 7.78
C SER A 593 17.03 -45.41 8.16
N SER A 594 18.28 -45.55 7.71
CA SER A 594 19.21 -46.63 8.10
C SER A 594 20.16 -46.25 9.25
N LEU A 595 20.08 -45.00 9.73
CA LEU A 595 20.81 -44.47 10.89
C LEU A 595 19.89 -44.21 12.11
N ALA A 596 18.67 -44.74 12.10
CA ALA A 596 17.62 -44.51 13.10
C ALA A 596 16.92 -45.81 13.52
#